data_AF-A0A3P7ITZ5-F1
#
_entry.id   AF-A0A3P7ITZ5-F1
#
_cell.length_a   1.000
_cell.length_b   1.000
_cell.length_c   1.000
_cell.angle_alpha   90.00
_cell.angle_beta   90.00
_cell.angle_gamma   90.00
#
_symmetry.space_group_name_H-M   'P 1'
#
loop_
_entity.id
_entity.type
_entity.pdbx_description
1 polymer ?
#
loop_
_entity_poly.entity_id
_entity_poly.type
_entity_poly.pdbx_seq_one_letter_code
_entity_poly.pdbx_strand_id
1 'polypeptide(L)'
;MVLPFYPTESEAIGQIGVTIVVAGMLGSVVGGFLLDRFKKFKLTTVLDYLFSFFGMLSFTFTLDLGSIAVVFVNAFLLGFFMTGYLPIGFEFAAEITFPAA
;
A
#
# COMPACT_ATOMS: atom_id res chain seq x y z
N MET A 1 -8.66 -12.50 -6.13
CA MET A 1 -8.62 -12.52 -7.61
C MET A 1 -9.82 -11.75 -8.12
N VAL A 2 -9.62 -10.73 -8.98
CA VAL A 2 -10.69 -9.83 -9.49
C VAL A 2 -11.40 -10.39 -10.73
N LEU A 3 -10.79 -11.37 -11.40
CA LEU A 3 -11.28 -12.09 -12.58
C LEU A 3 -12.74 -12.60 -12.51
N PRO A 4 -13.26 -13.09 -11.36
CA PRO A 4 -14.65 -13.56 -11.27
C PRO A 4 -15.69 -12.42 -11.38
N PHE A 5 -15.29 -11.18 -11.07
CA PHE A 5 -16.19 -10.02 -11.04
C PHE A 5 -16.23 -9.25 -12.37
N TYR A 6 -15.16 -9.28 -13.17
CA TYR A 6 -15.08 -8.59 -14.47
C TYR A 6 -14.48 -9.48 -15.57
N PRO A 7 -15.20 -10.50 -16.07
CA PRO A 7 -14.68 -11.47 -17.03
C PRO A 7 -14.39 -10.88 -18.43
N THR A 8 -15.03 -9.77 -18.80
CA THR A 8 -14.87 -9.12 -20.12
C THR A 8 -13.69 -8.15 -20.20
N GLU A 9 -13.09 -7.78 -19.07
CA GLU A 9 -12.15 -6.66 -18.93
C GLU A 9 -10.76 -7.15 -18.45
N SER A 10 -10.24 -8.21 -19.08
CA SER A 10 -8.94 -8.80 -18.72
C SER A 10 -7.78 -7.79 -18.80
N GLU A 11 -7.84 -6.84 -19.74
CA GLU A 11 -6.82 -5.79 -19.89
C GLU A 11 -6.86 -4.80 -18.72
N ALA A 12 -8.05 -4.34 -18.31
CA ALA A 12 -8.21 -3.44 -17.17
C ALA A 12 -7.77 -4.09 -15.85
N ILE A 13 -8.01 -5.40 -15.69
CA ILE A 13 -7.52 -6.17 -14.52
C ILE A 13 -5.99 -6.16 -14.45
N GLY A 14 -5.32 -6.36 -15.60
CA GLY A 14 -3.86 -6.25 -15.68
C GLY A 14 -3.36 -4.85 -15.31
N GLN A 15 -4.03 -3.81 -15.80
CA GLN A 15 -3.71 -2.41 -15.51
C GLN A 15 -3.90 -2.05 -14.02
N ILE A 16 -4.89 -2.62 -13.34
CA ILE A 16 -5.05 -2.47 -11.87
C ILE A 16 -3.80 -3.01 -11.15
N GLY A 17 -3.30 -4.18 -11.55
CA GLY A 17 -2.07 -4.75 -11.01
C GLY A 17 -0.87 -3.84 -11.19
N VAL A 18 -0.67 -3.30 -12.41
CA VAL A 18 0.40 -2.32 -12.69
C VAL A 18 0.25 -1.07 -11.84
N THR A 19 -0.98 -0.58 -11.67
CA THR A 19 -1.26 0.60 -10.85
C THR A 19 -0.85 0.40 -9.39
N ILE A 20 -1.14 -0.76 -8.81
CA ILE A 20 -0.72 -1.12 -7.44
C ILE A 20 0.80 -1.07 -7.31
N VAL A 21 1.51 -1.65 -8.28
CA VAL A 21 2.98 -1.72 -8.25
C VAL A 21 3.61 -0.33 -8.38
N VAL A 22 3.12 0.51 -9.32
CA VAL A 22 3.63 1.88 -9.51
C VAL A 22 3.31 2.76 -8.29
N ALA A 23 2.09 2.67 -7.76
CA ALA A 23 1.72 3.37 -6.54
C ALA A 23 2.58 2.94 -5.36
N GLY A 24 2.86 1.63 -5.26
CA GLY A 24 3.73 1.07 -4.25
C GLY A 24 5.16 1.58 -4.30
N MET A 25 5.75 1.68 -5.49
CA MET A 25 7.07 2.28 -5.67
C MET A 25 7.11 3.73 -5.16
N LEU A 26 6.08 4.53 -5.48
CA LEU A 26 5.98 5.90 -4.95
C LEU A 26 5.82 5.91 -3.43
N GLY A 27 5.02 5.00 -2.89
CA GLY A 27 4.80 4.81 -1.45
C GLY A 27 6.09 4.48 -0.72
N SER A 28 6.95 3.61 -1.27
CA SER A 28 8.25 3.27 -0.67
C SER A 28 9.19 4.48 -0.59
N VAL A 29 9.22 5.33 -1.62
CA VAL A 29 10.05 6.55 -1.63
C VAL A 29 9.53 7.57 -0.61
N VAL A 30 8.21 7.81 -0.60
CA VAL A 30 7.60 8.76 0.34
C VAL A 30 7.71 8.26 1.77
N GLY A 31 7.51 6.96 2.02
CA GLY A 31 7.64 6.32 3.31
C GLY A 31 9.04 6.48 3.90
N GLY A 32 10.09 6.21 3.12
CA GLY A 32 11.47 6.44 3.53
C GLY A 32 11.76 7.91 3.81
N PHE A 33 11.30 8.83 2.95
CA PHE A 33 11.48 10.27 3.17
C PHE A 33 10.75 10.78 4.43
N LEU A 34 9.54 10.28 4.68
CA LEU A 34 8.76 10.64 5.87
C LEU A 34 9.47 10.15 7.14
N LEU A 35 10.02 8.94 7.09
CA LEU A 35 10.73 8.35 8.22
C LEU A 35 11.99 9.12 8.59
N ASP A 36 12.80 9.48 7.59
CA ASP A 36 14.02 10.29 7.76
C ASP A 36 13.70 11.65 8.41
N ARG A 37 12.56 12.25 8.05
CA ARG A 37 12.16 13.57 8.57
C ARG A 37 11.59 13.53 9.98
N PHE A 38 10.77 12.54 10.31
CA PHE A 38 10.07 12.52 11.60
C PHE A 38 10.84 11.80 12.71
N LYS A 39 11.76 10.87 12.39
CA LYS A 39 12.51 10.02 13.34
C LYS A 39 11.64 9.37 14.43
N LYS A 40 10.31 9.30 14.21
CA LYS A 40 9.33 8.70 15.10
C LYS A 40 8.82 7.41 14.46
N PHE A 41 9.68 6.40 14.46
CA PHE A 41 9.45 5.11 13.82
C PHE A 41 8.13 4.48 14.27
N LYS A 42 7.92 4.34 15.57
CA LYS A 42 6.74 3.68 16.14
C LYS A 42 5.40 4.29 15.69
N LEU A 43 5.31 5.62 15.62
CA LEU A 43 4.05 6.31 15.30
C LEU A 43 3.75 6.24 13.79
N THR A 44 4.78 6.37 12.97
CA THR A 44 4.67 6.27 11.51
C THR A 44 4.23 4.87 11.09
N THR A 45 4.85 3.83 11.68
CA THR A 45 4.48 2.43 11.40
C THR A 45 3.05 2.10 11.84
N VAL A 46 2.58 2.60 12.99
CA VAL A 46 1.21 2.36 13.46
C VAL A 46 0.18 3.03 12.56
N LEU A 47 0.44 4.27 12.10
CA LEU A 47 -0.44 4.96 11.16
C LEU A 47 -0.52 4.21 9.83
N ASP A 48 0.62 3.80 9.30
CA ASP A 48 0.70 3.11 8.01
C ASP A 48 -0.02 1.75 8.04
N TYR A 49 0.07 1.01 9.15
CA TYR A 49 -0.73 -0.19 9.39
C TYR A 49 -2.24 0.09 9.41
N LEU A 50 -2.65 1.16 10.09
CA LEU A 50 -4.05 1.58 10.16
C LEU A 50 -4.58 1.95 8.77
N PHE A 51 -3.84 2.76 8.01
CA PHE A 51 -4.21 3.14 6.65
C PHE A 51 -4.24 1.94 5.71
N SER A 52 -3.29 1.01 5.81
CA SER A 52 -3.29 -0.23 5.03
C SER A 52 -4.49 -1.11 5.37
N PHE A 53 -4.87 -1.22 6.65
CA PHE A 53 -6.04 -1.97 7.09
C PHE A 53 -7.34 -1.39 6.51
N PHE A 54 -7.51 -0.06 6.60
CA PHE A 54 -8.65 0.61 6.00
C PHE A 54 -8.65 0.51 4.47
N GLY A 55 -7.48 0.64 3.82
CA GLY A 55 -7.33 0.47 2.38
C GLY A 55 -7.74 -0.93 1.92
N MET A 56 -7.38 -1.97 2.67
CA MET A 56 -7.79 -3.35 2.38
C MET A 56 -9.30 -3.56 2.53
N LEU A 57 -9.90 -3.00 3.59
CA LEU A 57 -11.35 -3.02 3.79
C LEU A 57 -12.08 -2.32 2.64
N SER A 58 -11.69 -1.08 2.33
CA SER A 58 -12.27 -0.30 1.24
C SER A 58 -12.12 -0.99 -0.11
N PHE A 59 -10.95 -1.57 -0.41
CA PHE A 59 -10.73 -2.33 -1.64
C PHE A 59 -11.66 -3.55 -1.73
N THR A 60 -11.82 -4.29 -0.63
CA THR A 60 -12.70 -5.49 -0.58
C THR A 60 -14.16 -5.12 -0.82
N PHE A 61 -14.67 -4.06 -0.19
CA PHE A 61 -16.05 -3.61 -0.41
C PHE A 61 -16.26 -3.01 -1.81
N THR A 62 -15.24 -2.30 -2.33
CA THR A 62 -15.33 -1.65 -3.65
C THR A 62 -15.38 -2.65 -4.80
N LEU A 63 -14.82 -3.85 -4.63
CA LEU A 63 -14.90 -4.91 -5.64
C LEU A 63 -16.35 -5.32 -5.97
N ASP A 64 -17.28 -5.19 -5.01
CA ASP A 64 -18.70 -5.55 -5.16
C ASP A 64 -19.54 -4.46 -5.86
N LEU A 65 -19.03 -3.22 -5.94
CA LEU A 65 -19.77 -2.07 -6.48
C LEU A 65 -19.85 -2.01 -8.02
N GLY A 66 -19.15 -2.87 -8.77
CA GLY A 66 -19.25 -2.92 -10.23
C GLY A 66 -18.59 -1.73 -10.98
N SER A 67 -17.91 -0.79 -10.28
CA SER A 67 -17.25 0.36 -10.90
C SER A 67 -15.73 0.24 -10.95
N ILE A 68 -15.19 0.04 -12.15
CA ILE A 68 -13.75 -0.10 -12.41
C ILE A 68 -12.95 1.11 -11.94
N ALA A 69 -13.46 2.33 -12.14
CA ALA A 69 -12.76 3.56 -11.74
C ALA A 69 -12.51 3.64 -10.22
N VAL A 70 -13.48 3.21 -9.41
CA VAL A 70 -13.36 3.21 -7.95
C VAL A 70 -12.39 2.13 -7.48
N VAL A 71 -12.36 0.98 -8.18
CA VAL A 71 -11.36 -0.08 -7.94
C VAL A 71 -9.95 0.42 -8.25
N PHE A 72 -9.74 1.18 -9.32
CA PHE A 72 -8.43 1.78 -9.64
C PHE A 72 -7.93 2.73 -8.56
N VAL A 73 -8.80 3.62 -8.06
CA VAL A 73 -8.44 4.56 -6.98
C VAL A 73 -8.09 3.81 -5.69
N ASN A 74 -8.90 2.82 -5.30
CA ASN A 74 -8.61 2.00 -4.13
C ASN A 74 -7.34 1.15 -4.31
N ALA A 75 -7.09 0.62 -5.50
CA ALA A 75 -5.89 -0.14 -5.81
C ALA A 75 -4.63 0.75 -5.72
N PHE A 76 -4.70 1.98 -6.19
CA PHE A 76 -3.61 2.95 -6.04
C PHE A 76 -3.34 3.25 -4.55
N LEU A 77 -4.38 3.57 -3.77
CA LEU A 77 -4.27 3.81 -2.33
C LEU A 77 -3.69 2.59 -1.60
N LEU A 78 -4.24 1.41 -1.86
CA LEU A 78 -3.79 0.15 -1.28
C LEU A 78 -2.31 -0.08 -1.60
N GLY A 79 -1.92 0.04 -2.87
CA GLY A 79 -0.53 -0.15 -3.31
C GLY A 79 0.43 0.82 -2.64
N PHE A 80 0.07 2.10 -2.55
CA PHE A 80 0.87 3.13 -1.90
C PHE A 80 1.17 2.80 -0.44
N PHE A 81 0.15 2.46 0.37
CA PHE A 81 0.31 2.17 1.79
C PHE A 81 0.95 0.79 2.05
N MET A 82 0.50 -0.28 1.37
CA MET A 82 1.03 -1.64 1.59
C MET A 82 2.52 -1.76 1.26
N THR A 83 3.00 -1.07 0.22
CA THR A 83 4.40 -1.17 -0.23
C THR A 83 5.28 -0.11 0.42
N GLY A 84 4.69 1.03 0.83
CA GLY A 84 5.34 2.05 1.66
C GLY A 84 5.76 1.52 3.04
N TYR A 85 5.02 0.54 3.56
CA TYR A 85 5.31 -0.13 4.83
C TYR A 85 6.66 -0.88 4.85
N LEU A 86 7.07 -1.53 3.75
CA LEU A 86 8.28 -2.36 3.71
C LEU A 86 9.57 -1.61 4.11
N PRO A 87 9.92 -0.47 3.48
CA PRO A 87 11.14 0.26 3.86
C PRO A 87 11.08 0.78 5.30
N ILE A 88 9.89 1.21 5.76
CA ILE A 88 9.69 1.66 7.15
C ILE A 88 9.96 0.51 8.14
N GLY A 89 9.48 -0.70 7.82
CA GLY A 89 9.72 -1.89 8.62
C GLY A 89 11.19 -2.28 8.70
N PHE A 90 11.93 -2.19 7.58
CA PHE A 90 13.37 -2.46 7.56
C PHE A 90 14.18 -1.46 8.38
N GLU A 91 13.88 -0.16 8.25
CA GLU A 91 14.54 0.87 9.06
C GLU A 91 14.20 0.71 10.55
N PHE A 92 12.94 0.40 10.89
CA PHE A 92 12.57 0.16 12.28
C PHE A 92 13.26 -1.08 12.87
N ALA A 93 13.38 -2.16 12.11
CA ALA A 93 14.10 -3.35 12.55
C ALA A 93 15.60 -3.05 12.80
N ALA A 94 16.23 -2.25 11.94
CA ALA A 94 17.60 -1.80 12.14
C ALA A 94 17.76 -0.96 13.43
N GLU A 95 16.80 -0.06 13.71
CA GLU A 95 16.80 0.80 14.90
C GLU A 95 16.66 -0.01 16.20
N ILE A 96 15.77 -1.01 16.24
CA ILE A 96 15.57 -1.85 17.44
C ILE A 96 16.80 -2.73 17.73
N THR A 97 17.60 -3.04 16.71
CA THR A 97 18.78 -3.89 16.84
C THR A 97 20.03 -3.10 17.29
N PHE A 98 19.91 -1.79 17.51
CA PHE A 98 21.01 -0.92 17.96
C PHE A 98 21.12 -0.82 19.51
N PRO A 99 22.32 -0.80 20.12
CA PRO A 99 23.63 -1.04 19.53
C PRO A 99 23.84 -2.54 19.31
N ALA A 100 24.09 -2.92 18.06
CA ALA A 100 24.75 -4.19 17.79
C ALA A 100 26.08 -4.14 18.57
N ALA A 101 26.25 -5.09 19.50
CA ALA A 101 27.50 -5.27 20.23
C ALA A 101 28.69 -5.48 19.28
#